data_AF-A0A5P9P7I1-F1
#
_entry.id   AF-A0A5P9P7I1-F1
#
_cell.length_a   1.000
_cell.length_b   1.000
_cell.length_c   1.000
_cell.angle_alpha   90.00
_cell.angle_beta   90.00
_cell.angle_gamma   90.00
#
_symmetry.space_group_name_H-M   'P 1'
#
loop_
_entity.id
_entity.type
_entity.pdbx_description
1 polymer ?
#
loop_
_entity_poly.entity_id
_entity_poly.type
_entity_poly.pdbx_seq_one_letter_code
_entity_poly.pdbx_strand_id
1 'polypeptide(L)' 'MSEGETKLLLAEVKHAHLPKLADHDVIDWNPERNRVKRGSKFEEVEPLLELLDSNRERLPDGWV' A
#
# COMPACT_ATOMS: atom_id res chain seq x y z
N MET A 1 -11.18 22.43 17.56
CA MET A 1 -11.28 21.62 16.33
C MET A 1 -12.30 22.27 15.42
N SER A 2 -11.85 23.16 14.53
CA SER A 2 -12.70 23.80 13.52
C SER A 2 -12.91 22.89 12.30
N GLU A 3 -13.98 23.10 11.54
CA GLU A 3 -14.20 22.40 10.25
C GLU A 3 -13.00 22.52 9.30
N GLY A 4 -12.22 23.61 9.37
CA GLY A 4 -11.00 23.80 8.58
C GLY A 4 -9.86 22.88 8.99
N GLU A 5 -9.76 22.54 10.27
CA GLU A 5 -8.75 21.58 10.78
C GLU A 5 -9.13 20.15 10.38
N THR A 6 -10.42 19.81 10.42
CA THR A 6 -10.93 18.52 9.94
C THR A 6 -10.75 18.37 8.43
N LYS A 7 -10.97 19.44 7.66
CA LYS A 7 -10.83 19.45 6.18
C LYS A 7 -9.36 19.34 5.72
N LEU A 8 -8.41 19.84 6.51
CA LEU A 8 -6.97 19.64 6.30
C LEU A 8 -6.51 18.22 6.70
N LEU A 9 -7.10 17.63 7.74
CA LEU A 9 -6.84 16.21 8.08
C LEU A 9 -7.45 15.26 7.04
N LEU A 10 -8.56 15.67 6.41
CA LEU A 10 -9.20 15.02 5.26
C LEU A 10 -8.54 15.35 3.92
N ALA A 11 -7.49 16.18 3.89
CA ALA A 11 -6.67 16.36 2.70
C ALA A 11 -5.88 15.07 2.48
N GLU A 12 -6.57 14.12 1.84
CA GLU A 12 -6.15 12.85 1.29
C GLU A 12 -4.73 12.47 1.70
N VAL A 13 -4.60 11.54 2.66
CA VAL A 13 -3.42 10.67 2.70
C VAL A 13 -3.44 9.92 1.38
N LYS A 14 -2.90 10.56 0.33
CA LYS A 14 -2.78 9.96 -0.98
C LYS A 14 -1.83 8.82 -0.78
N HIS A 15 -2.35 7.61 -0.89
CA HIS A 15 -1.52 6.42 -0.86
C HIS A 15 -0.45 6.59 -1.93
N ALA A 16 0.80 6.90 -1.54
CA ALA A 16 1.87 7.14 -2.50
C ALA A 16 2.36 5.82 -3.15
N HIS A 17 2.04 4.69 -2.52
CA HIS A 17 2.51 3.36 -2.91
C HIS A 17 1.48 2.54 -3.68
N LEU A 18 0.17 2.68 -3.37
CA LEU A 18 -0.88 1.95 -4.11
C LEU A 18 -0.92 2.27 -5.61
N PRO A 19 -0.82 3.55 -6.07
CA PRO A 19 -0.71 3.84 -7.49
C PRO A 19 0.50 3.17 -8.12
N LYS A 20 1.66 3.19 -7.45
CA LYS A 20 2.89 2.57 -7.98
C LYS A 20 2.73 1.05 -8.12
N LEU A 21 2.14 0.39 -7.14
CA LEU A 21 1.89 -1.06 -7.22
C LEU A 21 0.86 -1.40 -8.32
N ALA A 22 -0.13 -0.53 -8.53
CA ALA A 22 -1.11 -0.68 -9.61
C ALA A 22 -0.48 -0.44 -11.00
N ASP A 23 0.42 0.53 -11.13
CA ASP A 23 1.19 0.78 -12.36
C ASP A 23 2.01 -0.44 -12.80
N HIS A 24 2.39 -1.29 -11.84
CA HIS A 24 3.11 -2.54 -12.08
C HIS A 24 2.19 -3.78 -12.16
N ASP A 25 0.87 -3.61 -12.09
CA ASP A 25 -0.14 -4.69 -12.10
C ASP A 25 0.03 -5.73 -11.00
N VAL A 26 0.65 -5.33 -9.89
CA VAL A 26 0.74 -6.13 -8.66
C VAL A 26 -0.59 -6.09 -7.92
N ILE A 27 -1.30 -4.95 -7.97
CA ILE A 27 -2.62 -4.78 -7.37
C ILE A 27 -3.58 -4.10 -8.37
N ASP A 28 -4.88 -4.34 -8.18
CA ASP A 28 -5.96 -3.50 -8.73
C ASP A 28 -6.45 -2.58 -7.60
N TRP A 29 -6.19 -1.27 -7.75
CA TRP A 29 -6.53 -0.25 -6.77
C TRP A 29 -7.68 0.64 -7.26
N ASN A 30 -8.76 0.68 -6.49
CA ASN A 30 -9.89 1.57 -6.71
C ASN A 30 -9.93 2.64 -5.60
N PRO A 31 -9.47 3.88 -5.87
CA PRO A 31 -9.45 4.96 -4.88
C PRO A 31 -10.85 5.44 -4.49
N GLU A 32 -11.80 5.48 -5.44
CA GLU A 32 -13.17 5.97 -5.18
C GLU A 32 -13.92 5.10 -4.17
N ARG A 33 -13.66 3.79 -4.19
CA ARG A 33 -14.29 2.81 -3.29
C ARG A 33 -13.38 2.39 -2.14
N ASN A 34 -12.17 2.94 -2.07
CA ASN A 34 -11.11 2.53 -1.14
C ASN A 34 -10.91 1.01 -1.10
N ARG A 35 -10.74 0.38 -2.27
CA ARG A 35 -10.58 -1.08 -2.41
C ARG A 35 -9.27 -1.42 -3.08
N VAL A 36 -8.66 -2.52 -2.62
CA VAL A 36 -7.48 -3.13 -3.22
C VAL A 36 -7.77 -4.60 -3.49
N LYS A 37 -7.34 -5.10 -4.64
CA LYS A 37 -7.38 -6.52 -5.02
C LYS A 37 -6.01 -6.94 -5.57
N ARG A 38 -5.78 -8.26 -5.66
CA ARG A 38 -4.61 -8.81 -6.37
C ARG A 38 -4.69 -8.43 -7.86
N GLY A 39 -3.60 -7.90 -8.40
CA GLY A 39 -3.40 -7.68 -9.83
C GLY A 39 -2.91 -8.96 -10.51
N SER A 40 -2.73 -8.93 -11.82
CA SER A 40 -2.36 -10.15 -12.56
C SER A 40 -0.95 -10.66 -12.25
N LYS A 41 -0.08 -9.80 -11.70
CA LYS A 41 1.30 -10.11 -11.34
C LYS A 41 1.52 -10.30 -9.83
N PHE A 42 0.44 -10.43 -9.06
CA PHE A 42 0.58 -10.55 -7.61
C PHE A 42 1.41 -11.77 -7.20
N GLU A 43 1.18 -12.89 -7.85
CA GLU A 43 1.86 -14.17 -7.60
C GLU A 43 3.37 -14.09 -7.91
N GLU A 44 3.83 -13.13 -8.71
CA GLU A 44 5.27 -12.93 -8.98
C GLU A 44 6.00 -12.36 -7.76
N VAL A 45 5.31 -11.57 -6.93
CA VAL A 45 5.90 -10.91 -5.75
C VAL A 45 5.53 -11.57 -4.43
N GLU A 46 4.43 -12.34 -4.39
CA GLU A 46 3.94 -13.04 -3.20
C GLU A 46 5.04 -13.85 -2.49
N PRO A 47 5.88 -14.66 -3.17
CA PRO A 47 6.93 -15.43 -2.49
C PRO A 47 7.99 -14.55 -1.80
N LEU A 48 8.32 -13.39 -2.38
CA LEU A 48 9.26 -12.45 -1.78
C LEU A 48 8.63 -11.80 -0.53
N LEU A 49 7.36 -11.42 -0.61
CA LEU A 49 6.63 -10.83 0.51
C LEU A 49 6.53 -11.81 1.69
N GLU A 50 6.21 -13.08 1.41
CA GLU A 50 6.18 -14.15 2.42
C GLU A 50 7.55 -14.37 3.08
N LEU A 51 8.63 -14.35 2.30
CA LEU A 51 9.99 -14.47 2.81
C LEU A 51 10.34 -13.32 3.76
N LEU A 52 10.01 -12.07 3.37
CA LEU A 52 10.27 -10.90 4.20
C LEU A 52 9.45 -10.94 5.50
N ASP A 53 8.17 -11.30 5.41
CA ASP A 53 7.30 -11.42 6.59
C ASP A 53 7.79 -12.50 7.56
N SER A 54 8.18 -13.66 7.03
CA SER A 54 8.71 -14.78 7.83
C SER A 54 10.07 -14.50 8.49
N ASN A 55 10.79 -13.47 8.04
CA ASN A 55 12.13 -13.12 8.55
C ASN A 55 12.17 -11.71 9.17
N ARG A 56 11.02 -11.13 9.54
CA ARG A 56 10.91 -9.75 10.03
C ARG A 56 11.91 -9.41 11.13
N GLU A 57 12.11 -10.32 12.09
CA GLU A 57 13.04 -10.16 13.22
C GLU A 57 14.52 -9.98 12.82
N ARG A 58 14.85 -10.34 11.58
CA ARG A 58 16.22 -10.33 11.02
C ARG A 58 16.42 -9.21 10.02
N LEU A 59 15.38 -8.44 9.71
CA LEU A 59 15.48 -7.31 8.79
C LEU A 59 16.11 -6.10 9.50
N PRO A 60 16.91 -5.29 8.79
CA PRO A 60 17.43 -4.05 9.34
C PRO A 60 16.31 -3.10 9.78
N ASP A 61 16.59 -2.31 10.82
CA ASP A 61 15.69 -1.26 11.27
C ASP A 61 15.37 -0.27 10.13
N GLY A 62 14.09 0.06 9.97
CA GLY A 62 13.60 1.04 8.99
C GLY A 62 13.27 0.49 7.59
N TRP A 63 13.28 -0.84 7.40
CA TRP A 63 12.84 -1.48 6.15
C TRP A 63 11.35 -1.84 6.12
N VAL A 64 10.70 -1.91 7.28
CA VAL A 64 9.27 -2.26 7.46
C VAL A 64 8.62 -1.25 8.38
#